data_AF-A0AAV0FZX4-F1
#
_entry.id   AF-A0AAV0FZX4-F1
#
_cell.length_a   1.000
_cell.length_b   1.000
_cell.length_c   1.000
_cell.angle_alpha   90.00
_cell.angle_beta   90.00
_cell.angle_gamma   90.00
#
_symmetry.space_group_name_H-M   'P 1'
#
loop_
_entity.id
_entity.type
_entity.pdbx_description
1 polymer ?
#
loop_
_entity_poly.entity_id
_entity_poly.type
_entity_poly.pdbx_seq_one_letter_code
_entity_poly.pdbx_strand_id
1 'polypeptide(L)'
;MAPLRSSELSTSGTVIPEENPNDTLQVVRIPAEVNGDDSSSSDVYSDGTKSGDELEVMEAGPPSGVSCHKLDLALIRFRRQKLTAQNRAQIQMLIPDSVDFRLQSGLHPMRHFPGMVVVHFDSVKAGLRFPLHPFFVSLLNFYNVVPAQIMPNSYRSIAGFICRCHSVEVTPTLELFHYFFSVIPQQSHGFLVVSSRPGHILFCDAPSSIKGWKDRFFFVSVPNGLIPRKWNAFPPKSPEPFISEELSQDVIAVEAGGCFKIMSYLTPERLIRAGIGTARIPGLT
;
A
#
# COMPACT_ATOMS: atom_id res chain seq x y z
N MET A 1 65.45 26.58 -31.47
CA MET A 1 64.86 26.22 -30.17
C MET A 1 63.69 27.16 -29.91
N ALA A 2 62.46 26.63 -29.84
CA ALA A 2 61.22 27.39 -29.71
C ALA A 2 60.83 27.57 -28.22
N PRO A 3 60.14 28.66 -27.82
CA PRO A 3 59.46 28.72 -26.53
C PRO A 3 57.97 28.33 -26.63
N LEU A 4 57.50 27.81 -25.49
CA LEU A 4 56.27 27.03 -25.29
C LEU A 4 55.01 27.88 -25.10
N ARG A 5 53.88 27.24 -25.41
CA ARG A 5 52.50 27.73 -25.54
C ARG A 5 51.80 27.87 -24.18
N SER A 6 50.97 28.91 -24.07
CA SER A 6 50.13 29.29 -22.92
C SER A 6 49.09 28.23 -22.53
N SER A 7 48.84 28.07 -21.22
CA SER A 7 47.73 27.30 -20.64
C SER A 7 46.67 28.24 -20.04
N GLU A 8 45.45 28.19 -20.58
CA GLU A 8 44.27 28.88 -20.05
C GLU A 8 43.58 28.04 -18.96
N LEU A 9 43.28 28.67 -17.82
CA LEU A 9 42.37 28.16 -16.79
C LEU A 9 40.93 28.55 -17.17
N SER A 10 40.05 27.57 -17.36
CA SER A 10 38.61 27.79 -17.54
C SER A 10 37.86 27.48 -16.24
N THR A 11 37.29 28.52 -15.64
CA THR A 11 36.39 28.46 -14.49
C THR A 11 34.97 28.13 -14.96
N SER A 12 34.47 26.94 -14.63
CA SER A 12 33.06 26.56 -14.83
C SER A 12 32.25 26.93 -13.58
N GLY A 13 31.50 28.03 -13.65
CA GLY A 13 30.54 28.45 -12.63
C GLY A 13 29.20 27.73 -12.80
N THR A 14 28.72 27.13 -11.72
CA THR A 14 27.40 26.50 -11.63
C THR A 14 26.30 27.57 -11.63
N VAL A 15 25.42 27.54 -12.63
CA VAL A 15 24.21 28.39 -12.71
C VAL A 15 23.11 27.77 -11.85
N ILE A 16 22.67 28.50 -10.82
CA ILE A 16 21.47 28.21 -10.02
C ILE A 16 20.27 28.82 -10.76
N PRO A 17 19.15 28.11 -10.99
CA PRO A 17 17.96 28.74 -11.57
C PRO A 17 17.25 29.58 -10.51
N GLU A 18 17.00 30.85 -10.84
CA GLU A 18 16.18 31.78 -10.06
C GLU A 18 14.72 31.29 -9.93
N GLU A 19 14.17 31.40 -8.72
CA GLU A 19 12.75 31.16 -8.44
C GLU A 19 11.88 32.28 -9.04
N ASN A 20 10.80 31.88 -9.71
CA ASN A 20 9.82 32.78 -10.31
C ASN A 20 8.95 33.42 -9.20
N PRO A 21 8.90 34.76 -9.07
CA PRO A 21 8.23 35.45 -7.95
C PRO A 21 6.69 35.43 -7.97
N ASN A 22 6.06 34.68 -8.89
CA ASN A 22 4.59 34.57 -8.96
C ASN A 22 3.98 33.37 -8.22
N ASP A 23 4.76 32.57 -7.50
CA ASP A 23 4.26 31.42 -6.71
C ASP A 23 3.83 31.81 -5.28
N THR A 24 3.13 32.95 -5.15
CA THR A 24 2.59 33.39 -3.86
C THR A 24 1.26 32.70 -3.58
N LEU A 25 1.31 31.69 -2.70
CA LEU A 25 0.16 31.06 -2.05
C LEU A 25 -0.81 32.12 -1.50
N GLN A 26 -2.04 32.19 -2.03
CA GLN A 26 -3.12 32.89 -1.36
C GLN A 26 -3.63 32.03 -0.19
N VAL A 27 -3.17 32.36 1.01
CA VAL A 27 -3.69 31.82 2.28
C VAL A 27 -4.97 32.58 2.62
N VAL A 28 -6.12 31.96 2.37
CA VAL A 28 -7.40 32.43 2.93
C VAL A 28 -7.42 32.05 4.41
N ARG A 29 -7.26 33.04 5.29
CA ARG A 29 -7.38 32.89 6.75
C ARG A 29 -8.87 32.82 7.13
N ILE A 30 -9.26 31.76 7.84
CA ILE A 30 -10.50 31.71 8.62
C ILE A 30 -10.10 31.98 10.09
N PRO A 31 -10.74 32.91 10.81
CA PRO A 31 -10.41 33.16 12.21
C PRO A 31 -10.95 32.03 13.10
N ALA A 32 -10.10 31.52 13.99
CA ALA A 32 -10.51 30.67 15.09
C ALA A 32 -10.81 31.56 16.32
N GLU A 33 -11.97 31.34 16.91
CA GLU A 33 -12.43 32.01 18.12
C GLU A 33 -11.57 31.60 19.34
N VAL A 34 -11.39 32.59 20.21
CA VAL A 34 -10.62 32.58 21.45
C VAL A 34 -11.48 32.05 22.59
N ASN A 35 -10.90 31.19 23.43
CA ASN A 35 -11.11 31.05 24.88
C ASN A 35 -9.83 30.31 25.37
N GLY A 36 -8.90 30.87 26.16
CA GLY A 36 -9.05 31.55 27.46
C GLY A 36 -9.44 30.50 28.51
N ASP A 37 -8.71 30.18 29.58
CA ASP A 37 -7.50 30.68 30.22
C ASP A 37 -6.97 29.58 31.18
N ASP A 38 -5.71 29.72 31.62
CA ASP A 38 -5.13 29.48 32.97
C ASP A 38 -5.38 28.14 33.72
N SER A 39 -4.45 27.54 34.48
CA SER A 39 -3.29 28.04 35.24
C SER A 39 -2.53 26.82 35.83
N SER A 40 -1.21 26.74 35.66
CA SER A 40 -0.13 26.80 36.67
C SER A 40 -0.13 25.87 37.91
N SER A 41 1.10 25.47 38.27
CA SER A 41 1.61 25.06 39.60
C SER A 41 1.62 23.54 39.86
N SER A 42 2.80 22.89 39.75
CA SER A 42 3.88 22.70 40.74
C SER A 42 3.61 21.51 41.65
N ASP A 43 4.57 20.57 41.73
CA ASP A 43 5.17 20.19 43.01
C ASP A 43 6.33 19.21 42.83
N VAL A 44 7.36 19.47 43.62
CA VAL A 44 8.60 18.72 43.80
C VAL A 44 8.42 17.89 45.06
N TYR A 45 8.67 16.57 45.00
CA TYR A 45 9.08 15.81 46.18
C TYR A 45 10.08 14.72 45.79
N SER A 46 11.14 14.66 46.57
CA SER A 46 12.23 13.70 46.52
C SER A 46 12.02 12.60 47.58
N ASP A 47 12.64 11.45 47.32
CA ASP A 47 13.25 10.50 48.28
C ASP A 47 12.58 9.12 48.48
N GLY A 48 13.43 8.07 48.55
CA GLY A 48 13.19 6.92 49.43
C GLY A 48 12.79 5.53 48.87
N THR A 49 13.74 4.82 48.27
CA THR A 49 14.15 3.42 48.61
C THR A 49 13.18 2.20 48.55
N LYS A 50 13.51 1.29 47.61
CA LYS A 50 13.54 -0.21 47.62
C LYS A 50 12.30 -1.10 47.38
N SER A 51 12.52 -1.95 46.36
CA SER A 51 12.30 -3.40 46.24
C SER A 51 10.89 -3.94 46.08
N GLY A 52 10.65 -4.55 44.92
CA GLY A 52 9.55 -5.47 44.65
C GLY A 52 9.41 -5.73 43.15
N ASP A 53 10.06 -6.79 42.68
CA ASP A 53 10.01 -7.44 41.36
C ASP A 53 8.87 -7.01 40.40
N GLU A 54 9.21 -6.21 39.38
CA GLU A 54 8.44 -6.10 38.15
C GLU A 54 9.14 -6.92 37.06
N LEU A 55 8.43 -7.90 36.50
CA LEU A 55 8.81 -8.57 35.25
C LEU A 55 8.84 -7.53 34.13
N GLU A 56 10.04 -7.07 33.76
CA GLU A 56 10.26 -6.39 32.49
C GLU A 56 9.87 -7.32 31.33
N VAL A 57 8.73 -7.02 30.70
CA VAL A 57 8.47 -7.47 29.34
C VAL A 57 9.47 -6.74 28.46
N MET A 58 10.54 -7.44 28.08
CA MET A 58 11.51 -6.96 27.11
C MET A 58 10.80 -6.79 25.75
N GLU A 59 10.24 -5.61 25.52
CA GLU A 59 9.93 -5.10 24.19
C GLU A 59 11.22 -5.18 23.38
N ALA A 60 11.30 -6.18 22.50
CA ALA A 60 12.41 -6.35 21.59
C ALA A 60 12.41 -5.16 20.63
N GLY A 61 13.19 -4.13 20.98
CA GLY A 61 13.52 -3.05 20.07
C GLY A 61 14.04 -3.61 18.75
N PRO A 62 13.78 -2.91 17.62
CA PRO A 62 14.16 -3.42 16.30
C PRO A 62 15.67 -3.71 16.28
N PRO A 63 16.10 -4.84 15.70
CA PRO A 63 17.51 -5.21 15.69
C PRO A 63 18.34 -4.07 15.09
N SER A 64 19.23 -3.53 15.93
CA SER A 64 20.22 -2.51 15.60
C SER A 64 21.11 -3.03 14.47
N GLY A 65 20.90 -2.51 13.26
CA GLY A 65 21.76 -2.86 12.12
C GLY A 65 21.11 -2.84 10.73
N VAL A 66 19.81 -2.53 10.58
CA VAL A 66 19.27 -2.30 9.23
C VAL A 66 19.62 -0.88 8.76
N SER A 67 20.73 -0.78 8.03
CA SER A 67 21.10 0.43 7.28
C SER A 67 19.96 0.88 6.34
N CYS A 68 19.72 2.19 6.30
CA CYS A 68 18.83 2.89 5.37
C CYS A 68 19.04 2.54 3.89
N HIS A 69 20.18 1.93 3.51
CA HIS A 69 20.50 1.51 2.15
C HIS A 69 19.62 0.38 1.58
N LYS A 70 18.99 -0.49 2.40
CA LYS A 70 18.14 -1.58 1.89
C LYS A 70 16.75 -1.11 1.41
N LEU A 71 16.18 -0.10 2.08
CA LEU A 71 14.99 0.59 1.62
C LEU A 71 15.27 1.27 0.27
N ASP A 72 16.44 1.89 0.16
CA ASP A 72 16.91 2.56 -1.05
C ASP A 72 16.89 1.62 -2.26
N LEU A 73 17.34 0.36 -2.14
CA LEU A 73 17.35 -0.61 -3.26
C LEU A 73 15.95 -1.07 -3.73
N ALA A 74 14.98 -1.18 -2.81
CA ALA A 74 13.58 -1.46 -3.18
C ALA A 74 13.00 -0.33 -4.01
N LEU A 75 13.30 0.90 -3.56
CA LEU A 75 12.81 2.15 -4.10
C LEU A 75 13.52 2.54 -5.40
N ILE A 76 14.80 2.18 -5.54
CA ILE A 76 15.65 2.27 -6.74
C ILE A 76 15.02 1.55 -7.95
N ARG A 77 14.16 0.54 -7.75
CA ARG A 77 13.46 -0.11 -8.87
C ARG A 77 12.36 0.74 -9.47
N PHE A 78 11.85 1.75 -8.77
CA PHE A 78 10.81 2.64 -9.30
C PHE A 78 11.36 3.87 -10.02
N ARG A 79 12.57 3.78 -10.58
CA ARG A 79 13.30 4.92 -11.17
C ARG A 79 12.62 5.57 -12.38
N ARG A 80 11.67 4.90 -13.05
CA ARG A 80 10.95 5.49 -14.18
C ARG A 80 9.57 4.87 -14.35
N GLN A 81 8.53 5.70 -14.28
CA GLN A 81 7.17 5.32 -14.65
C GLN A 81 7.12 5.01 -16.16
N LYS A 82 6.59 3.85 -16.52
CA LYS A 82 6.44 3.36 -17.90
C LYS A 82 4.97 3.04 -18.23
N LEU A 83 4.08 4.01 -18.06
CA LEU A 83 2.69 3.90 -18.51
C LEU A 83 2.55 4.33 -19.96
N THR A 84 2.08 3.43 -20.83
CA THR A 84 1.71 3.78 -22.21
C THR A 84 0.42 4.62 -22.23
N ALA A 85 0.14 5.29 -23.35
CA ALA A 85 -1.13 6.01 -23.54
C ALA A 85 -2.34 5.08 -23.31
N GLN A 86 -2.26 3.83 -23.77
CA GLN A 86 -3.29 2.82 -23.53
C GLN A 86 -3.43 2.48 -22.04
N ASN A 87 -2.33 2.31 -21.31
CA ASN A 87 -2.41 2.09 -19.85
C ASN A 87 -3.10 3.27 -19.16
N ARG A 88 -2.77 4.50 -19.55
CA ARG A 88 -3.36 5.72 -18.97
C ARG A 88 -4.87 5.78 -19.22
N ALA A 89 -5.31 5.54 -20.45
CA ALA A 89 -6.73 5.47 -20.78
C ALA A 89 -7.46 4.39 -19.96
N GLN A 90 -6.86 3.21 -19.82
CA GLN A 90 -7.44 2.14 -19.01
C GLN A 90 -7.52 2.48 -17.52
N ILE A 91 -6.52 3.19 -16.96
CA ILE A 91 -6.57 3.66 -15.57
C ILE A 91 -7.77 4.61 -15.40
N GLN A 92 -7.94 5.58 -16.28
CA GLN A 92 -9.08 6.51 -16.25
C GLN A 92 -10.43 5.79 -16.34
N MET A 93 -10.49 4.61 -16.97
CA MET A 93 -11.73 3.81 -17.02
C MET A 93 -11.99 2.99 -15.75
N LEU A 94 -10.94 2.55 -15.08
CA LEU A 94 -11.02 1.62 -13.95
C LEU A 94 -11.05 2.32 -12.59
N ILE A 95 -10.58 3.56 -12.52
CA ILE A 95 -10.63 4.40 -11.32
C ILE A 95 -11.86 5.30 -11.42
N PRO A 96 -12.77 5.28 -10.44
CA PRO A 96 -13.93 6.17 -10.43
C PRO A 96 -13.53 7.64 -10.41
N ASP A 97 -14.36 8.51 -10.99
CA ASP A 97 -14.08 9.95 -11.07
C ASP A 97 -14.09 10.63 -9.68
N SER A 98 -14.70 9.99 -8.67
CA SER A 98 -14.66 10.42 -7.27
C SER A 98 -13.30 10.20 -6.58
N VAL A 99 -12.37 9.52 -7.24
CA VAL A 99 -11.05 9.19 -6.69
C VAL A 99 -10.00 10.00 -7.41
N ASP A 100 -9.41 10.99 -6.73
CA ASP A 100 -8.30 11.77 -7.28
C ASP A 100 -7.07 10.88 -7.47
N PHE A 101 -6.50 10.89 -8.68
CA PHE A 101 -5.28 10.17 -8.99
C PHE A 101 -4.39 10.96 -9.95
N ARG A 102 -3.07 10.79 -9.81
CA ARG A 102 -2.05 11.48 -10.60
C ARG A 102 -1.20 10.51 -11.40
N LEU A 103 -1.12 10.77 -12.70
CA LEU A 103 -0.30 10.02 -13.65
C LEU A 103 1.03 10.73 -13.92
N GLN A 104 1.83 10.99 -12.89
CA GLN A 104 2.99 11.87 -13.08
C GLN A 104 4.13 11.20 -13.84
N SER A 105 4.64 11.90 -14.86
CA SER A 105 5.91 11.60 -15.53
C SER A 105 7.09 12.17 -14.73
N GLY A 106 8.13 11.36 -14.51
CA GLY A 106 9.47 11.86 -14.18
C GLY A 106 9.80 12.20 -12.72
N LEU A 107 8.87 12.11 -11.75
CA LEU A 107 9.22 12.21 -10.33
C LEU A 107 9.44 10.84 -9.68
N HIS A 108 10.36 10.80 -8.70
CA HIS A 108 10.60 9.62 -7.87
C HIS A 108 9.34 9.31 -7.04
N PRO A 109 8.88 8.05 -6.95
CA PRO A 109 7.65 7.69 -6.21
C PRO A 109 7.68 7.92 -4.70
N MET A 110 8.77 8.50 -4.19
CA MET A 110 8.97 8.90 -2.81
C MET A 110 9.12 10.41 -2.63
N ARG A 111 8.94 11.25 -3.66
CA ARG A 111 8.47 12.61 -3.37
C ARG A 111 7.07 12.40 -2.81
N HIS A 112 6.98 12.31 -1.49
CA HIS A 112 5.73 12.19 -0.76
C HIS A 112 4.81 13.26 -1.32
N PHE A 113 3.81 12.85 -2.08
CA PHE A 113 2.62 13.65 -2.27
C PHE A 113 1.85 13.49 -0.97
N PRO A 114 1.84 14.50 -0.09
CA PRO A 114 1.07 14.41 1.14
C PRO A 114 -0.36 14.02 0.77
N GLY A 115 -0.88 12.96 1.38
CA GLY A 115 -2.23 12.45 1.08
C GLY A 115 -2.32 11.38 -0.03
N MET A 116 -1.26 11.08 -0.80
CA MET A 116 -1.32 10.04 -1.84
C MET A 116 -0.52 8.77 -1.53
N VAL A 117 -0.91 7.67 -2.17
CA VAL A 117 -0.22 6.37 -2.13
C VAL A 117 0.09 5.88 -3.53
N VAL A 118 1.17 5.11 -3.68
CA VAL A 118 1.56 4.50 -4.96
C VAL A 118 0.74 3.23 -5.20
N VAL A 119 0.24 3.08 -6.43
CA VAL A 119 -0.52 1.92 -6.90
C VAL A 119 0.02 1.47 -8.25
N HIS A 120 0.05 0.16 -8.49
CA HIS A 120 0.43 -0.39 -9.80
C HIS A 120 -0.79 -0.55 -10.70
N PHE A 121 -0.62 -0.25 -11.98
CA PHE A 121 -1.61 -0.53 -13.02
C PHE A 121 -2.04 -2.01 -13.02
N ASP A 122 -1.06 -2.91 -12.89
CA ASP A 122 -1.33 -4.35 -12.86
C ASP A 122 -2.09 -4.79 -11.60
N SER A 123 -2.00 -4.05 -10.49
CA SER A 123 -2.84 -4.29 -9.30
C SER A 123 -4.30 -3.97 -9.58
N VAL A 124 -4.57 -2.87 -10.30
CA VAL A 124 -5.94 -2.53 -10.74
C VAL A 124 -6.47 -3.60 -11.70
N LYS A 125 -5.66 -4.03 -12.68
CA LYS A 125 -6.04 -5.15 -13.56
C LYS A 125 -6.28 -6.47 -12.81
N ALA A 126 -5.70 -6.62 -11.62
CA ALA A 126 -5.81 -7.80 -10.78
C ALA A 126 -6.96 -7.76 -9.76
N GLY A 127 -7.79 -6.70 -9.75
CA GLY A 127 -8.97 -6.61 -8.90
C GLY A 127 -8.92 -5.54 -7.82
N LEU A 128 -7.81 -4.78 -7.69
CA LEU A 128 -7.82 -3.58 -6.85
C LEU A 128 -8.80 -2.56 -7.42
N ARG A 129 -9.71 -2.06 -6.58
CA ARG A 129 -10.65 -0.98 -6.91
C ARG A 129 -10.71 0.05 -5.79
N PHE A 130 -11.25 1.21 -6.12
CA PHE A 130 -11.48 2.31 -5.17
C PHE A 130 -12.99 2.66 -5.15
N PRO A 131 -13.54 3.13 -4.01
CA PRO A 131 -12.92 3.15 -2.69
C PRO A 131 -12.50 1.73 -2.24
N LEU A 132 -11.49 1.66 -1.38
CA LEU A 132 -10.92 0.36 -0.96
C LEU A 132 -11.96 -0.43 -0.17
N HIS A 133 -12.11 -1.71 -0.48
CA HIS A 133 -12.99 -2.60 0.27
C HIS A 133 -12.53 -2.70 1.75
N PRO A 134 -13.44 -2.69 2.74
CA PRO A 134 -13.08 -2.70 4.16
C PRO A 134 -12.13 -3.82 4.56
N PHE A 135 -12.37 -5.06 4.10
CA PHE A 135 -11.44 -6.18 4.33
C PHE A 135 -10.02 -5.89 3.83
N PHE A 136 -9.87 -5.26 2.67
CA PHE A 136 -8.56 -4.93 2.13
C PHE A 136 -7.85 -3.85 2.96
N VAL A 137 -8.61 -2.88 3.49
CA VAL A 137 -8.11 -1.89 4.45
C VAL A 137 -7.60 -2.58 5.72
N SER A 138 -8.37 -3.51 6.30
CA SER A 138 -7.96 -4.30 7.47
C SER A 138 -6.67 -5.09 7.19
N LEU A 139 -6.56 -5.71 6.01
CA LEU A 139 -5.37 -6.44 5.58
C LEU A 139 -4.12 -5.54 5.50
N LEU A 140 -4.24 -4.36 4.87
CA LEU A 140 -3.13 -3.41 4.76
C LEU A 140 -2.66 -2.92 6.13
N ASN A 141 -3.60 -2.63 7.04
CA ASN A 141 -3.30 -2.19 8.40
C ASN A 141 -2.66 -3.31 9.23
N PHE A 142 -3.19 -4.53 9.17
CA PHE A 142 -2.65 -5.69 9.89
C PHE A 142 -1.18 -5.97 9.53
N TYR A 143 -0.85 -5.94 8.23
CA TYR A 143 0.53 -6.13 7.77
C TYR A 143 1.38 -4.86 7.81
N ASN A 144 0.80 -3.71 8.16
CA ASN A 144 1.42 -2.40 8.10
C ASN A 144 2.15 -2.15 6.77
N VAL A 145 1.44 -2.28 5.64
CA VAL A 145 2.01 -2.11 4.29
C VAL A 145 1.20 -1.14 3.43
N VAL A 146 1.86 -0.54 2.44
CA VAL A 146 1.18 0.24 1.39
C VAL A 146 0.72 -0.65 0.22
N PRO A 147 -0.29 -0.24 -0.57
CA PRO A 147 -0.75 -0.99 -1.74
C PRO A 147 0.38 -1.39 -2.72
N ALA A 148 1.38 -0.53 -2.90
CA ALA A 148 2.53 -0.82 -3.77
C ALA A 148 3.37 -2.03 -3.33
N GLN A 149 3.29 -2.46 -2.07
CA GLN A 149 4.02 -3.63 -1.58
C GLN A 149 3.36 -4.96 -1.95
N ILE A 150 2.07 -4.97 -2.29
CA ILE A 150 1.35 -6.19 -2.63
C ILE A 150 1.60 -6.55 -4.10
N MET A 151 1.95 -7.81 -4.38
CA MET A 151 2.17 -8.28 -5.74
C MET A 151 0.86 -8.43 -6.53
N PRO A 152 0.85 -8.22 -7.86
CA PRO A 152 -0.37 -8.28 -8.66
C PRO A 152 -1.17 -9.59 -8.54
N ASN A 153 -0.52 -10.76 -8.45
CA ASN A 153 -1.26 -12.01 -8.27
C ASN A 153 -1.91 -12.11 -6.88
N SER A 154 -1.28 -11.55 -5.86
CA SER A 154 -1.85 -11.46 -4.52
C SER A 154 -3.17 -10.68 -4.51
N TYR A 155 -3.27 -9.61 -5.31
CA TYR A 155 -4.53 -8.87 -5.48
C TYR A 155 -5.66 -9.74 -6.04
N ARG A 156 -5.34 -10.67 -6.96
CA ARG A 156 -6.35 -11.59 -7.48
C ARG A 156 -6.84 -12.54 -6.40
N SER A 157 -5.95 -13.11 -5.60
CA SER A 157 -6.34 -13.98 -4.48
C SER A 157 -7.21 -13.25 -3.46
N ILE A 158 -6.84 -12.02 -3.11
CA ILE A 158 -7.62 -11.17 -2.19
C ILE A 158 -9.00 -10.85 -2.77
N ALA A 159 -9.07 -10.35 -4.01
CA ALA A 159 -10.34 -10.03 -4.65
C ALA A 159 -11.19 -11.28 -4.85
N GLY A 160 -10.57 -12.41 -5.19
CA GLY A 160 -11.22 -13.71 -5.33
C GLY A 160 -11.85 -14.14 -4.01
N PHE A 161 -11.09 -14.05 -2.92
CA PHE A 161 -11.55 -14.39 -1.58
C PHE A 161 -12.77 -13.55 -1.18
N ILE A 162 -12.70 -12.22 -1.30
CA ILE A 162 -13.83 -11.33 -1.01
C ILE A 162 -15.06 -11.72 -1.86
N CYS A 163 -14.87 -11.94 -3.17
CA CYS A 163 -15.94 -12.40 -4.07
C CYS A 163 -16.52 -13.75 -3.66
N ARG A 164 -15.68 -14.67 -3.18
CA ARG A 164 -16.07 -16.01 -2.77
C ARG A 164 -16.88 -15.95 -1.49
N CYS A 165 -16.39 -15.27 -0.46
CA CYS A 165 -17.09 -15.00 0.79
C CYS A 165 -18.48 -14.41 0.52
N HIS A 166 -18.56 -13.36 -0.30
CA HIS A 166 -19.84 -12.77 -0.69
C HIS A 166 -20.79 -13.77 -1.36
N SER A 167 -20.28 -14.64 -2.25
CA SER A 167 -21.11 -15.63 -2.95
C SER A 167 -21.70 -16.74 -2.08
N VAL A 168 -21.19 -16.92 -0.86
CA VAL A 168 -21.69 -17.87 0.14
C VAL A 168 -22.17 -17.17 1.40
N GLU A 169 -22.41 -15.86 1.33
CA GLU A 169 -22.95 -15.07 2.43
C GLU A 169 -22.08 -15.09 3.71
N VAL A 170 -20.78 -15.33 3.54
CA VAL A 170 -19.78 -15.29 4.62
C VAL A 170 -19.11 -13.92 4.64
N THR A 171 -18.89 -13.37 5.84
CA THR A 171 -18.15 -12.12 6.00
C THR A 171 -16.64 -12.37 5.87
N PRO A 172 -15.91 -11.68 4.98
CA PRO A 172 -14.47 -11.87 4.88
C PRO A 172 -13.76 -11.31 6.13
N THR A 173 -13.11 -12.18 6.91
CA THR A 173 -12.30 -11.82 8.08
C THR A 173 -10.82 -12.15 7.86
N LEU A 174 -9.92 -11.52 8.64
CA LEU A 174 -8.49 -11.83 8.57
C LEU A 174 -8.20 -13.27 9.00
N GLU A 175 -8.92 -13.76 10.00
CA GLU A 175 -8.80 -15.14 10.48
C GLU A 175 -9.14 -16.15 9.39
N LEU A 176 -10.30 -15.98 8.74
CA LEU A 176 -10.72 -16.82 7.62
C LEU A 176 -9.75 -16.71 6.44
N PHE A 177 -9.25 -15.50 6.15
CA PHE A 177 -8.26 -15.33 5.10
C PHE A 177 -6.95 -16.05 5.39
N HIS A 178 -6.45 -15.99 6.64
CA HIS A 178 -5.21 -16.68 7.04
C HIS A 178 -5.36 -18.20 7.10
N TYR A 179 -6.59 -18.71 7.23
CA TYR A 179 -6.90 -20.12 7.05
C TYR A 179 -6.63 -20.59 5.62
N PHE A 180 -7.08 -19.83 4.61
CA PHE A 180 -6.89 -20.19 3.21
C PHE A 180 -5.54 -19.80 2.64
N PHE A 181 -4.93 -18.73 3.15
CA PHE A 181 -3.77 -18.12 2.54
C PHE A 181 -2.64 -17.85 3.54
N SER A 182 -1.42 -18.12 3.10
CA SER A 182 -0.21 -17.61 3.72
C SER A 182 0.17 -16.27 3.08
N VAL A 183 0.48 -15.28 3.92
CA VAL A 183 1.03 -13.99 3.48
C VAL A 183 2.50 -13.96 3.85
N ILE A 184 3.33 -13.94 2.81
CA ILE A 184 4.77 -14.15 2.94
C ILE A 184 5.50 -12.90 2.46
N PRO A 185 6.25 -12.23 3.35
CA PRO A 185 7.21 -11.21 2.97
C PRO A 185 8.30 -11.83 2.08
N GLN A 186 8.50 -11.26 0.90
CA GLN A 186 9.63 -11.60 0.06
C GLN A 186 10.91 -11.07 0.71
N GLN A 187 11.92 -11.94 0.80
CA GLN A 187 13.18 -11.69 1.51
C GLN A 187 13.89 -10.39 1.07
N SER A 188 13.60 -9.92 -0.14
CA SER A 188 14.09 -8.64 -0.64
C SER A 188 12.93 -7.64 -0.76
N HIS A 189 13.12 -6.48 -0.13
CA HIS A 189 12.36 -5.25 -0.37
C HIS A 189 10.96 -5.13 0.25
N GLY A 190 10.50 -6.07 1.07
CA GLY A 190 9.23 -5.93 1.79
C GLY A 190 7.98 -6.08 0.89
N PHE A 191 8.10 -6.72 -0.27
CA PHE A 191 6.93 -7.09 -1.07
C PHE A 191 6.18 -8.25 -0.41
N LEU A 192 4.85 -8.26 -0.51
CA LEU A 192 3.99 -9.34 0.00
C LEU A 192 3.44 -10.22 -1.11
N VAL A 193 3.61 -11.53 -0.92
CA VAL A 193 2.95 -12.58 -1.70
C VAL A 193 1.86 -13.22 -0.87
N VAL A 194 0.67 -13.35 -1.46
CA VAL A 194 -0.42 -14.18 -0.92
C VAL A 194 -0.37 -15.50 -1.68
N SER A 195 -0.21 -16.60 -0.96
CA SER A 195 -0.20 -17.96 -1.51
C SER A 195 -1.26 -18.80 -0.81
N SER A 196 -1.93 -19.68 -1.54
CA SER A 196 -2.84 -20.66 -0.92
C SER A 196 -2.07 -21.56 0.04
N ARG A 197 -2.68 -21.93 1.16
CA ARG A 197 -2.16 -22.97 2.06
C ARG A 197 -2.32 -24.35 1.42
N PRO A 198 -1.43 -25.31 1.74
CA PRO A 198 -1.56 -26.69 1.26
C PRO A 198 -2.94 -27.26 1.63
N GLY A 199 -3.61 -27.92 0.67
CA GLY A 199 -4.95 -28.49 0.86
C GLY A 199 -6.10 -27.50 0.67
N HIS A 200 -5.86 -26.18 0.72
CA HIS A 200 -6.89 -25.15 0.75
C HIS A 200 -6.85 -24.25 -0.49
N ILE A 201 -6.91 -24.86 -1.68
CA ILE A 201 -6.75 -24.15 -2.96
C ILE A 201 -8.12 -23.66 -3.47
N LEU A 202 -8.44 -22.39 -3.18
CA LEU A 202 -9.66 -21.75 -3.69
C LEU A 202 -9.56 -21.34 -5.17
N PHE A 203 -8.36 -20.97 -5.63
CA PHE A 203 -8.16 -20.37 -6.95
C PHE A 203 -6.99 -20.99 -7.71
N CYS A 204 -7.20 -21.22 -9.00
CA CYS A 204 -6.23 -21.79 -9.95
C CYS A 204 -6.10 -20.90 -11.19
N ASP A 205 -5.17 -21.25 -12.08
CA ASP A 205 -4.95 -20.60 -13.37
C ASP A 205 -4.58 -19.11 -13.28
N ALA A 206 -3.92 -18.71 -12.19
CA ALA A 206 -3.29 -17.39 -12.11
C ALA A 206 -2.10 -17.30 -13.08
N PRO A 207 -1.83 -16.15 -13.70
CA PRO A 207 -0.63 -15.96 -14.51
C PRO A 207 0.63 -16.24 -13.68
N SER A 208 1.57 -17.02 -14.19
CA SER A 208 2.79 -17.39 -13.45
C SER A 208 3.68 -16.19 -13.12
N SER A 209 3.69 -15.18 -13.99
CA SER A 209 4.42 -13.93 -13.79
C SER A 209 3.82 -12.79 -14.61
N ILE A 210 3.95 -11.57 -14.11
CA ILE A 210 3.62 -10.35 -14.84
C ILE A 210 4.93 -9.59 -15.02
N LYS A 211 5.40 -9.37 -16.25
CA LYS A 211 6.67 -8.68 -16.48
C LYS A 211 6.50 -7.17 -16.43
N GLY A 212 7.46 -6.48 -15.82
CA GLY A 212 7.54 -5.01 -15.81
C GLY A 212 6.45 -4.28 -15.02
N TRP A 213 5.69 -4.97 -14.17
CA TRP A 213 4.58 -4.35 -13.42
C TRP A 213 5.02 -3.25 -12.46
N LYS A 214 6.23 -3.39 -11.87
CA LYS A 214 6.79 -2.42 -10.94
C LYS A 214 7.02 -1.05 -11.57
N ASP A 215 7.27 -0.99 -12.87
CA ASP A 215 7.51 0.27 -13.59
C ASP A 215 6.18 0.95 -13.99
N ARG A 216 5.04 0.25 -13.89
CA ARG A 216 3.71 0.75 -14.27
C ARG A 216 2.93 1.16 -13.04
N PHE A 217 3.30 2.28 -12.43
CA PHE A 217 2.67 2.81 -11.24
C PHE A 217 2.07 4.20 -11.44
N PHE A 218 1.17 4.60 -10.57
CA PHE A 218 0.56 5.93 -10.48
C PHE A 218 0.21 6.24 -9.01
N PHE A 219 -0.23 7.46 -8.73
CA PHE A 219 -0.54 7.90 -7.36
C PHE A 219 -2.04 8.07 -7.20
N VAL A 220 -2.57 7.62 -6.07
CA VAL A 220 -3.99 7.74 -5.74
C VAL A 220 -4.13 8.47 -4.41
N SER A 221 -5.03 9.45 -4.37
CA SER A 221 -5.43 10.10 -3.13
C SER A 221 -6.29 9.15 -2.30
N VAL A 222 -5.95 9.01 -1.02
CA VAL A 222 -6.71 8.21 -0.06
C VAL A 222 -6.96 9.03 1.20
N PRO A 223 -8.08 8.84 1.90
CA PRO A 223 -8.33 9.55 3.16
C PRO A 223 -7.20 9.39 4.18
N ASN A 224 -6.94 10.43 4.98
CA ASN A 224 -5.97 10.36 6.07
C ASN A 224 -6.40 9.31 7.11
N GLY A 225 -5.44 8.54 7.63
CA GLY A 225 -5.67 7.48 8.61
C GLY A 225 -6.27 6.18 8.06
N LEU A 226 -6.70 6.12 6.79
CA LEU A 226 -7.36 4.91 6.27
C LEU A 226 -6.40 3.69 6.18
N ILE A 227 -5.18 3.91 5.70
CA ILE A 227 -4.17 2.86 5.47
C ILE A 227 -2.77 3.38 5.79
N PRO A 228 -1.79 2.48 6.02
CA PRO A 228 -0.39 2.86 6.11
C PRO A 228 0.06 3.63 4.85
N ARG A 229 0.97 4.58 5.04
CA ARG A 229 1.50 5.45 3.97
C ARG A 229 3.01 5.34 3.77
N LYS A 230 3.69 4.58 4.64
CA LYS A 230 5.14 4.40 4.60
C LYS A 230 5.44 2.97 4.17
N TRP A 231 6.46 2.84 3.32
CA TRP A 231 6.97 1.54 2.93
C TRP A 231 7.52 0.81 4.15
N ASN A 232 7.01 -0.38 4.43
CA ASN A 232 7.53 -1.22 5.50
C ASN A 232 8.48 -2.28 4.94
N ALA A 233 9.76 -2.19 5.26
CA ALA A 233 10.75 -3.19 4.80
C ALA A 233 10.58 -4.57 5.46
N PHE A 234 9.90 -4.64 6.61
CA PHE A 234 9.80 -5.83 7.44
C PHE A 234 8.34 -6.08 7.85
N PRO A 235 7.43 -6.30 6.90
CA PRO A 235 6.08 -6.68 7.24
C PRO A 235 6.07 -8.05 7.92
N PRO A 236 5.15 -8.31 8.86
CA PRO A 236 5.04 -9.61 9.49
C PRO A 236 4.61 -10.69 8.49
N LYS A 237 4.89 -11.95 8.80
CA LYS A 237 4.28 -13.10 8.11
C LYS A 237 2.86 -13.34 8.63
N SER A 238 2.04 -14.04 7.86
CA SER A 238 0.74 -14.52 8.37
C SER A 238 0.91 -15.38 9.63
N PRO A 239 0.00 -15.26 10.60
CA PRO A 239 -0.04 -16.18 11.74
C PRO A 239 -0.34 -17.61 11.28
N GLU A 240 -0.09 -18.58 12.14
CA GLU A 240 -0.61 -19.92 11.91
C GLU A 240 -2.14 -19.93 12.03
N PRO A 241 -2.83 -20.75 11.23
CA PRO A 241 -4.28 -20.77 11.22
C PRO A 241 -4.76 -21.41 12.51
N PHE A 242 -5.65 -20.71 13.21
CA PHE A 242 -6.41 -21.25 14.33
C PHE A 242 -7.84 -21.46 13.86
N ILE A 243 -8.49 -22.53 14.31
CA ILE A 243 -9.84 -22.88 13.90
C ILE A 243 -10.73 -22.91 15.14
N SER A 244 -11.64 -21.95 15.23
CA SER A 244 -12.78 -22.05 16.14
C SER A 244 -13.92 -22.85 15.49
N GLU A 245 -14.90 -23.28 16.28
CA GLU A 245 -16.08 -23.98 15.76
C GLU A 245 -16.89 -23.10 14.78
N GLU A 246 -17.02 -21.82 15.07
CA GLU A 246 -17.66 -20.83 14.18
C GLU A 246 -16.91 -20.71 12.85
N LEU A 247 -15.57 -20.60 12.90
CA LEU A 247 -14.74 -20.53 11.70
C LEU A 247 -14.85 -21.80 10.84
N SER A 248 -15.09 -22.96 11.46
CA SER A 248 -15.19 -24.23 10.75
C SER A 248 -16.34 -24.25 9.74
N GLN A 249 -17.47 -23.64 10.08
CA GLN A 249 -18.64 -23.57 9.18
C GLN A 249 -18.36 -22.66 7.98
N ASP A 250 -17.77 -21.49 8.23
CA ASP A 250 -17.37 -20.54 7.19
C ASP A 250 -16.32 -21.13 6.25
N VAL A 251 -15.37 -21.89 6.79
CA VAL A 251 -14.37 -22.61 5.99
C VAL A 251 -15.05 -23.58 5.04
N ILE A 252 -15.96 -24.42 5.54
CA ILE A 252 -16.70 -25.39 4.70
C ILE A 252 -17.48 -24.67 3.60
N ALA A 253 -18.16 -23.57 3.93
CA ALA A 253 -18.92 -22.79 2.98
C ALA A 253 -18.03 -22.18 1.89
N VAL A 254 -16.88 -21.59 2.26
CA VAL A 254 -15.94 -20.98 1.31
C VAL A 254 -15.27 -22.02 0.42
N GLU A 255 -14.91 -23.18 0.95
CA GLU A 255 -14.31 -24.30 0.19
C GLU A 255 -15.27 -24.99 -0.77
N ALA A 256 -16.57 -24.91 -0.51
CA ALA A 256 -17.56 -25.52 -1.37
C ALA A 256 -17.39 -25.07 -2.83
N GLY A 257 -17.66 -25.97 -3.78
CA GLY A 257 -17.51 -25.68 -5.22
C GLY A 257 -16.08 -25.82 -5.76
N GLY A 258 -15.08 -26.07 -4.92
CA GLY A 258 -13.73 -26.45 -5.33
C GLY A 258 -12.89 -25.28 -5.88
N CYS A 259 -11.95 -25.59 -6.78
CA CYS A 259 -11.01 -24.60 -7.31
C CYS A 259 -11.60 -23.78 -8.46
N PHE A 260 -11.65 -22.46 -8.29
CA PHE A 260 -12.13 -21.55 -9.32
C PHE A 260 -10.97 -21.03 -10.19
N LYS A 261 -11.15 -21.02 -11.52
CA LYS A 261 -10.20 -20.40 -12.45
C LYS A 261 -10.21 -18.89 -12.27
N ILE A 262 -9.18 -18.32 -11.65
CA ILE A 262 -9.21 -16.95 -11.15
C ILE A 262 -9.45 -15.90 -12.23
N MET A 263 -8.92 -16.15 -13.44
CA MET A 263 -8.99 -15.20 -14.54
C MET A 263 -10.39 -15.05 -15.12
N SER A 264 -11.20 -16.12 -15.11
CA SER A 264 -12.61 -16.06 -15.50
C SER A 264 -13.54 -15.80 -14.31
N TYR A 265 -13.07 -16.08 -13.09
CA TYR A 265 -13.85 -15.86 -11.87
C TYR A 265 -14.01 -14.36 -11.55
N LEU A 266 -12.95 -13.56 -11.71
CA LEU A 266 -12.94 -12.13 -11.40
C LEU A 266 -13.54 -11.27 -12.53
N THR A 267 -14.86 -11.32 -12.68
CA THR A 267 -15.58 -10.42 -13.60
C THR A 267 -15.89 -9.08 -12.94
N PRO A 268 -16.06 -7.98 -13.70
CA PRO A 268 -16.48 -6.69 -13.16
C PRO A 268 -17.76 -6.77 -12.32
N GLU A 269 -18.74 -7.55 -12.77
CA GLU A 269 -20.04 -7.72 -12.10
C GLU A 269 -19.86 -8.41 -10.74
N ARG A 270 -19.00 -9.43 -10.67
CA ARG A 270 -18.72 -10.12 -9.41
C ARG A 270 -17.99 -9.22 -8.41
N LEU A 271 -17.02 -8.44 -8.89
CA LEU A 271 -16.33 -7.44 -8.06
C LEU A 271 -17.33 -6.45 -7.47
N ILE A 272 -18.20 -5.87 -8.30
CA ILE A 272 -19.21 -4.88 -7.86
C ILE A 272 -20.19 -5.49 -6.86
N ARG A 273 -20.73 -6.69 -7.13
CA ARG A 273 -21.65 -7.38 -6.20
C ARG A 273 -21.00 -7.63 -4.84
N ALA A 274 -19.72 -7.99 -4.83
CA ALA A 274 -18.94 -8.17 -3.62
C ALA A 274 -18.44 -6.86 -2.98
N GLY A 275 -18.95 -5.70 -3.43
CA GLY A 275 -18.59 -4.39 -2.87
C GLY A 275 -17.17 -3.91 -3.23
N ILE A 276 -16.50 -4.53 -4.19
CA ILE A 276 -15.17 -4.12 -4.65
C ILE A 276 -15.32 -3.08 -5.76
N GLY A 277 -15.16 -1.81 -5.36
CA GLY A 277 -15.31 -0.66 -6.25
C GLY A 277 -16.76 -0.27 -6.51
N THR A 278 -16.94 0.86 -7.18
CA THR A 278 -18.27 1.34 -7.59
C THR A 278 -18.54 1.01 -9.05
N ALA A 279 -19.82 0.82 -9.39
CA ALA A 279 -20.24 0.85 -10.78
C ALA A 279 -19.97 2.25 -11.34
N ARG A 280 -19.30 2.34 -12.50
CA ARG A 280 -19.26 3.59 -13.26
C ARG A 280 -20.63 3.74 -13.91
N ILE A 281 -21.56 4.46 -13.26
CA ILE A 281 -22.88 4.75 -13.82
C ILE A 281 -22.67 5.81 -14.91
N PRO A 282 -22.81 5.49 -16.21
CA PRO A 282 -22.75 6.51 -17.24
C PRO A 282 -24.03 7.37 -17.15
N GLY A 283 -23.88 8.68 -16.92
CA GLY A 283 -25.00 9.62 -17.07
C GLY A 283 -25.47 10.40 -15.82
N LEU A 284 -24.70 10.43 -14.73
CA LEU A 284 -24.87 11.46 -13.70
C LEU A 284 -23.59 12.31 -13.60
N THR A 285 -23.66 13.49 -14.19
CA THR A 285 -22.80 14.67 -13.95
C THR A 285 -23.69 15.84 -13.66
#